data_AF-A0AAD7HB89-F1
#
_entry.id   AF-A0AAD7HB89-F1
#
_cell.length_a   1.000
_cell.length_b   1.000
_cell.length_c   1.000
_cell.angle_alpha   90.00
_cell.angle_beta   90.00
_cell.angle_gamma   90.00
#
_symmetry.space_group_name_H-M   'P 1'
#
loop_
_entity.id
_entity.type
_entity.pdbx_description
1 polymer ?
#
loop_
_entity_poly.entity_id
_entity_poly.type
_entity_poly.pdbx_seq_one_letter_code
_entity_poly.pdbx_strand_id
1 'polypeptide(L)'
;MWSSDPFDLSQRRPVTLKNFFLVSLPPVVLYHVTNILAILGPRTFFYRLALLPVTLLLAYRATVLVDIAKGLYPSEPEKFDYMNQASVLVMFTVLTRSLVRTFGGTPRRTRGTSEYTVPTRKQLVFDAFDLTFGLRGIGWNFSANMKVAAYTRPLDAYIIPTLRSLAMHVVVFDFLHYFAQCIGPDTLGSTAGGSIYDMSISDPFVRCLRSTALTFLVGLLIYGAIQIGHDVFSLIAVTLFRQSPAEWPPLFDGPWFATSLTDFWAARWHQVFRQDFIAIGARPMYLVAGRSGAVIGAFLVSGMLHYVGLWGMAKGADVRVIYFFLVMAVGVILEAVWRHFSGSRVQGWMGWIWTCVWILRFGPLMTDPWCISGIMGSVFLPQPIRPSVRLHRFLIDIYHNRNSTY
;
A
#
# COMPACT_ATOMS: atom_id res chain seq x y z
N MET A 1 15.57 33.35 -14.45
CA MET A 1 14.73 32.50 -15.31
C MET A 1 15.11 31.06 -15.06
N TRP A 2 14.60 30.44 -13.98
CA TRP A 2 14.78 29.01 -13.69
C TRP A 2 13.63 28.26 -14.36
N SER A 3 13.67 28.19 -15.69
CA SER A 3 12.63 27.54 -16.49
C SER A 3 13.01 26.08 -16.75
N SER A 4 12.63 25.21 -15.81
CA SER A 4 12.29 23.79 -15.98
C SER A 4 12.40 23.15 -14.61
N ASP A 5 11.31 22.58 -14.10
CA ASP A 5 11.35 21.71 -12.93
C ASP A 5 12.37 20.58 -13.20
N PRO A 6 13.48 20.45 -12.44
CA PRO A 6 14.51 19.44 -12.70
C PRO A 6 14.00 18.00 -12.55
N PHE A 7 12.73 17.84 -12.16
CA PHE A 7 12.06 16.58 -11.90
C PHE A 7 10.76 16.41 -12.70
N ASP A 8 10.69 16.99 -13.90
CA ASP A 8 9.57 16.80 -14.82
C ASP A 8 9.40 15.31 -15.20
N LEU A 9 8.50 14.64 -14.47
CA LEU A 9 8.21 13.22 -14.66
C LEU A 9 7.56 12.92 -16.01
N SER A 10 7.06 13.94 -16.74
CA SER A 10 6.53 13.75 -18.09
C SER A 10 7.62 13.26 -19.07
N GLN A 11 8.89 13.53 -18.76
CA GLN A 11 10.07 13.15 -19.55
C GLN A 11 10.53 11.70 -19.33
N ARG A 12 9.88 10.95 -18.43
CA ARG A 12 10.18 9.52 -18.25
C ARG A 12 10.04 8.76 -19.56
N ARG A 13 10.97 7.84 -19.79
CA ARG A 13 11.01 7.01 -21.00
C ARG A 13 10.13 5.78 -20.83
N PRO A 14 9.44 5.32 -21.88
CA PRO A 14 8.67 4.07 -21.83
C PRO A 14 9.54 2.89 -21.36
N VAL A 15 8.98 2.04 -20.49
CA VAL A 15 9.67 0.81 -20.09
C VAL A 15 9.87 -0.11 -21.29
N THR A 16 11.06 -0.70 -21.38
CA THR A 16 11.46 -1.71 -22.35
C THR A 16 12.18 -2.82 -21.59
N LEU A 17 12.33 -4.01 -22.18
CA LEU A 17 13.16 -5.06 -21.55
C LEU A 17 14.56 -4.53 -21.24
N LYS A 18 15.16 -3.79 -22.18
CA LYS A 18 16.51 -3.22 -22.01
C LYS A 18 16.60 -2.29 -20.81
N ASN A 19 15.75 -1.27 -20.71
CA ASN A 19 15.84 -0.32 -19.59
C ASN A 19 15.31 -0.91 -18.27
N PHE A 20 14.42 -1.92 -18.30
CA PHE A 20 14.03 -2.65 -17.11
C PHE A 20 15.24 -3.35 -16.48
N PHE A 21 16.02 -4.09 -17.27
CA PHE A 21 17.23 -4.77 -16.78
C PHE A 21 18.37 -3.82 -16.43
N LEU A 22 18.49 -2.68 -17.12
CA LEU A 22 19.58 -1.72 -16.89
C LEU A 22 19.29 -0.66 -15.83
N VAL A 23 18.02 -0.39 -15.51
CA VAL A 23 17.62 0.74 -14.65
C VAL A 23 16.74 0.27 -13.49
N SER A 24 15.68 -0.49 -13.76
CA SER A 24 14.68 -0.86 -12.72
C SER A 24 15.11 -2.06 -11.86
N LEU A 25 15.72 -3.09 -12.44
CA LEU A 25 16.14 -4.30 -11.74
C LEU A 25 17.38 -4.12 -10.84
N PRO A 26 18.45 -3.39 -11.25
CA PRO A 26 19.66 -3.25 -10.46
C PRO A 26 19.47 -2.82 -8.99
N PRO A 27 18.64 -1.82 -8.64
CA PRO A 27 18.44 -1.47 -7.23
C PRO A 27 17.80 -2.60 -6.41
N VAL A 28 16.92 -3.40 -7.01
CA VAL A 28 16.32 -4.58 -6.35
C VAL A 28 17.38 -5.66 -6.10
N VAL A 29 18.27 -5.89 -7.06
CA VAL A 29 19.38 -6.85 -6.92
C VAL A 29 20.36 -6.39 -5.84
N LEU A 30 20.76 -5.13 -5.82
CA LEU A 30 21.64 -4.59 -4.77
C LEU A 30 20.99 -4.66 -3.39
N TYR A 31 19.68 -4.42 -3.31
CA TYR A 31 18.91 -4.61 -2.09
C TYR A 31 18.90 -6.08 -1.64
N HIS A 32 18.73 -7.02 -2.58
CA HIS A 32 18.83 -8.46 -2.29
C HIS A 32 20.22 -8.84 -1.76
N VAL A 33 21.29 -8.34 -2.37
CA VAL A 33 22.67 -8.51 -1.87
C VAL A 33 22.84 -7.91 -0.48
N THR A 34 22.25 -6.74 -0.23
CA THR A 34 22.25 -6.10 1.10
C THR A 34 21.54 -6.99 2.14
N ASN A 35 20.46 -7.68 1.79
CA ASN A 35 19.80 -8.65 2.66
C ASN A 35 20.73 -9.85 2.97
N ILE A 36 21.43 -10.40 1.97
CA ILE A 36 22.43 -11.47 2.18
C ILE A 36 23.50 -11.02 3.19
N LEU A 37 24.08 -9.84 2.95
CA LEU A 37 25.10 -9.28 3.82
C LEU A 37 24.56 -9.05 5.24
N ALA A 38 23.33 -8.57 5.38
CA ALA A 38 22.71 -8.32 6.68
C ALA A 38 22.52 -9.62 7.48
N ILE A 39 22.16 -10.73 6.84
CA ILE A 39 22.03 -12.06 7.47
C ILE A 39 23.39 -12.58 7.95
N LEU A 40 24.46 -12.37 7.17
CA LEU A 40 25.83 -12.78 7.52
C LEU A 40 26.38 -12.06 8.77
N GLY A 41 25.69 -11.03 9.26
CA GLY A 41 25.92 -10.45 10.57
C GLY A 41 26.69 -9.13 10.55
N PRO A 42 27.16 -8.66 11.72
CA PRO A 42 27.72 -7.30 11.87
C PRO A 42 29.02 -7.09 11.09
N ARG A 43 29.80 -8.15 10.83
CA ARG A 43 31.09 -8.07 10.11
C ARG A 43 30.95 -7.53 8.68
N THR A 44 29.76 -7.58 8.10
CA THR A 44 29.50 -7.07 6.74
C THR A 44 29.08 -5.61 6.69
N PHE A 45 29.09 -4.89 7.82
CA PHE A 45 28.62 -3.50 7.93
C PHE A 45 29.23 -2.58 6.86
N PHE A 46 30.55 -2.60 6.69
CA PHE A 46 31.21 -1.73 5.71
C PHE A 46 30.83 -2.06 4.26
N TYR A 47 30.57 -3.33 3.92
CA TYR A 47 30.06 -3.69 2.59
C TYR A 47 28.64 -3.16 2.37
N ARG A 48 27.75 -3.29 3.37
CA ARG A 48 26.40 -2.73 3.30
C ARG A 48 26.43 -1.21 3.14
N LEU A 49 27.29 -0.54 3.93
CA LEU A 49 27.47 0.90 3.88
C LEU A 49 28.00 1.37 2.52
N ALA A 50 28.93 0.63 1.92
CA ALA A 50 29.46 0.93 0.59
C ALA A 50 28.41 0.75 -0.53
N LEU A 51 27.55 -0.27 -0.42
CA LEU A 51 26.48 -0.53 -1.39
C LEU A 51 25.30 0.46 -1.28
N LEU A 52 25.08 1.02 -0.10
CA LEU A 52 23.94 1.89 0.19
C LEU A 52 23.82 3.07 -0.80
N PRO A 53 24.80 3.98 -0.95
CA PRO A 53 24.65 5.15 -1.83
C PRO A 53 24.37 4.77 -3.29
N VAL A 54 24.97 3.68 -3.77
CA VAL A 54 24.71 3.15 -5.12
C VAL A 54 23.28 2.65 -5.24
N THR A 55 22.80 1.89 -4.25
CA THR A 55 21.43 1.38 -4.23
C THR A 55 20.41 2.52 -4.20
N LEU A 56 20.65 3.56 -3.39
CA LEU A 56 19.78 4.73 -3.29
C LEU A 56 19.73 5.52 -4.61
N LEU A 57 20.88 5.77 -5.22
CA LEU A 57 20.96 6.46 -6.51
C LEU A 57 20.24 5.68 -7.62
N LEU A 58 20.43 4.36 -7.68
CA LEU A 58 19.78 3.53 -8.70
C LEU A 58 18.27 3.43 -8.49
N ALA A 59 17.79 3.33 -7.24
CA ALA A 59 16.35 3.34 -6.94
C ALA A 59 15.72 4.68 -7.32
N TYR A 60 16.41 5.79 -7.05
CA TYR A 60 16.00 7.11 -7.49
C TYR A 60 15.97 7.21 -9.03
N ARG A 61 17.02 6.75 -9.72
CA ARG A 61 17.05 6.73 -11.19
C ARG A 61 15.93 5.88 -11.80
N ALA A 62 15.66 4.71 -11.25
CA ALA A 62 14.52 3.88 -11.67
C ALA A 62 13.18 4.62 -11.54
N THR A 63 13.05 5.42 -10.48
CA THR A 63 11.86 6.24 -10.23
C THR A 63 11.72 7.39 -11.23
N VAL A 64 12.80 8.11 -11.57
CA VAL A 64 12.69 9.33 -12.40
C VAL A 64 12.86 9.10 -13.90
N LEU A 65 13.39 7.94 -14.32
CA LEU A 65 13.72 7.70 -15.74
C LEU A 65 12.74 6.80 -16.49
N VAL A 66 11.98 5.96 -15.78
CA VAL A 66 11.17 4.89 -16.40
C VAL A 66 9.68 5.10 -16.15
N ASP A 67 8.91 5.01 -17.23
CA ASP A 67 7.45 5.02 -17.22
C ASP A 67 6.93 3.63 -17.60
N ILE A 68 6.34 2.94 -16.63
CA ILE A 68 5.77 1.61 -16.80
C ILE A 68 4.52 1.66 -17.68
N ALA A 69 3.66 2.66 -17.47
CA ALA A 69 2.41 2.81 -18.20
C ALA A 69 2.65 3.04 -19.70
N LYS A 70 3.52 3.99 -20.05
CA LYS A 70 3.89 4.30 -21.45
C LYS A 70 4.53 3.12 -22.17
N GLY A 71 5.25 2.25 -21.48
CA GLY A 71 5.90 1.10 -22.13
C GLY A 71 4.96 -0.08 -22.36
N LEU A 72 4.08 -0.38 -21.39
CA LEU A 72 3.15 -1.52 -21.50
C LEU A 72 1.88 -1.19 -22.28
N TYR A 73 1.42 0.07 -22.21
CA TYR A 73 0.17 0.53 -22.81
C TYR A 73 0.36 1.86 -23.57
N PRO A 74 1.14 1.87 -24.67
CA PRO A 74 1.53 3.10 -25.34
C PRO A 74 0.37 3.88 -25.98
N SER A 75 -0.76 3.24 -26.26
CA SER A 75 -1.92 3.88 -26.88
C SER A 75 -2.74 4.73 -25.91
N GLU A 76 -2.79 4.35 -24.64
CA GLU A 76 -3.63 4.99 -23.60
C GLU A 76 -2.93 4.93 -22.22
N PRO A 77 -1.69 5.43 -22.09
CA PRO A 77 -0.89 5.27 -20.88
C PRO A 77 -1.53 5.88 -19.65
N GLU A 78 -2.29 6.97 -19.81
CA GLU A 78 -2.94 7.70 -18.73
C GLU A 78 -3.97 6.87 -17.94
N LYS A 79 -4.50 5.78 -18.55
CA LYS A 79 -5.39 4.82 -17.89
C LYS A 79 -4.64 3.87 -16.94
N PHE A 80 -3.31 3.83 -17.03
CA PHE A 80 -2.43 2.90 -16.32
C PHE A 80 -1.36 3.62 -15.49
N ASP A 81 -1.45 4.94 -15.28
CA ASP A 81 -0.48 5.71 -14.48
C ASP A 81 -0.31 5.19 -13.04
N TYR A 82 -1.31 4.50 -12.48
CA TYR A 82 -1.20 3.82 -11.18
C TYR A 82 -0.09 2.76 -11.16
N MET A 83 0.32 2.23 -12.32
CA MET A 83 1.48 1.32 -12.40
C MET A 83 2.79 2.06 -12.11
N ASN A 84 2.88 3.35 -12.45
CA ASN A 84 4.00 4.19 -12.06
C ASN A 84 4.00 4.46 -10.56
N GLN A 85 2.83 4.70 -9.95
CA GLN A 85 2.69 4.73 -8.48
C GLN A 85 3.23 3.44 -7.86
N ALA A 86 2.82 2.26 -8.34
CA ALA A 86 3.31 0.98 -7.82
C ALA A 86 4.83 0.83 -7.95
N SER A 87 5.40 1.19 -9.11
CA SER A 87 6.85 1.19 -9.34
C SER A 87 7.59 2.07 -8.34
N VAL A 88 7.09 3.28 -8.10
CA VAL A 88 7.68 4.21 -7.13
C VAL A 88 7.57 3.68 -5.70
N LEU A 89 6.46 3.05 -5.32
CA LEU A 89 6.32 2.40 -4.01
C LEU A 89 7.31 1.24 -3.81
N VAL A 90 7.60 0.48 -4.87
CA VAL A 90 8.66 -0.54 -4.85
C VAL A 90 10.02 0.11 -4.61
N MET A 91 10.36 1.18 -5.33
CA MET A 91 11.64 1.87 -5.17
C MET A 91 11.77 2.55 -3.80
N PHE A 92 10.69 3.10 -3.25
CA PHE A 92 10.64 3.62 -1.89
C PHE A 92 10.90 2.50 -0.87
N THR A 93 10.31 1.32 -1.08
CA THR A 93 10.54 0.15 -0.22
C THR A 93 11.99 -0.33 -0.30
N VAL A 94 12.56 -0.41 -1.50
CA VAL A 94 13.98 -0.73 -1.71
C VAL A 94 14.89 0.25 -0.96
N LEU A 95 14.61 1.56 -1.08
CA LEU A 95 15.38 2.63 -0.42
C LEU A 95 15.32 2.48 1.11
N THR A 96 14.12 2.47 1.66
CA THR A 96 13.89 2.41 3.10
C THR A 96 14.44 1.12 3.70
N ARG A 97 14.24 -0.02 3.04
CA ARG A 97 14.78 -1.28 3.52
C ARG A 97 16.28 -1.39 3.39
N SER A 98 16.89 -0.83 2.37
CA SER A 98 18.36 -0.79 2.27
C SER A 98 18.96 0.01 3.43
N LEU A 99 18.33 1.11 3.83
CA LEU A 99 18.70 1.85 5.05
C LEU A 99 18.54 0.99 6.31
N VAL A 100 17.36 0.38 6.50
CA VAL A 100 17.09 -0.50 7.64
C VAL A 100 18.07 -1.67 7.72
N ARG A 101 18.41 -2.27 6.58
CA ARG A 101 19.34 -3.41 6.52
C ARG A 101 20.79 -2.98 6.66
N THR A 102 21.15 -1.73 6.41
CA THR A 102 22.51 -1.21 6.63
C THR A 102 22.75 -0.86 8.09
N PHE A 103 21.83 -0.11 8.71
CA PHE A 103 22.00 0.41 10.07
C PHE A 103 21.30 -0.40 11.16
N GLY A 104 20.39 -1.30 10.79
CA GLY A 104 19.66 -2.16 11.73
C GLY A 104 20.48 -3.35 12.22
N GLY A 105 19.98 -3.97 13.29
CA GLY A 105 20.52 -5.23 13.82
C GLY A 105 20.33 -6.39 12.84
N THR A 106 21.13 -7.45 13.04
CA THR A 106 21.11 -8.66 12.22
C THR A 106 19.73 -9.31 12.19
N PRO A 107 19.12 -9.47 11.00
CA PRO A 107 17.91 -10.27 10.84
C PRO A 107 18.18 -11.71 11.24
N ARG A 108 17.34 -12.28 12.11
CA ARG A 108 17.42 -13.69 12.50
C ARG A 108 16.05 -14.33 12.45
N ARG A 109 15.98 -15.57 11.98
CA ARG A 109 14.77 -16.39 12.07
C ARG A 109 14.44 -16.67 13.54
N THR A 110 13.16 -16.65 13.88
CA THR A 110 12.64 -16.95 15.23
C THR A 110 12.17 -18.41 15.39
N ARG A 111 12.25 -19.26 14.35
CA ARG A 111 11.87 -20.67 14.44
C ARG A 111 12.94 -21.52 15.14
N GLY A 112 12.57 -22.07 16.31
CA GLY A 112 12.99 -23.38 16.85
C GLY A 112 14.49 -23.61 17.13
N THR A 113 14.80 -23.78 18.41
CA THR A 113 16.10 -24.11 19.05
C THR A 113 17.02 -22.92 19.32
N SER A 114 17.56 -22.92 20.55
CA SER A 114 18.36 -21.86 21.17
C SER A 114 19.78 -21.75 20.63
N GLU A 115 20.14 -22.51 19.59
CA GLU A 115 21.45 -22.47 18.97
C GLU A 115 21.39 -21.83 17.59
N TYR A 116 22.05 -20.67 17.47
CA TYR A 116 22.29 -20.03 16.19
C TYR A 116 23.23 -20.91 15.36
N THR A 117 22.69 -21.63 14.38
CA THR A 117 23.47 -22.32 13.36
C THR A 117 23.71 -21.37 12.18
N VAL A 118 24.94 -21.37 11.66
CA VAL A 118 25.25 -20.59 10.45
C VAL A 118 24.42 -21.14 9.29
N PRO A 119 23.60 -20.32 8.60
CA PRO A 119 22.75 -20.83 7.53
C PRO A 119 23.59 -21.41 6.40
N THR A 120 23.15 -22.55 5.87
CA THR A 120 23.75 -23.11 4.64
C THR A 120 23.65 -22.11 3.50
N ARG A 121 24.50 -22.20 2.47
CA ARG A 121 24.44 -21.30 1.30
C ARG A 121 23.04 -21.28 0.66
N LYS A 122 22.41 -22.45 0.57
CA LYS A 122 21.04 -22.58 0.05
C LYS A 122 20.04 -21.82 0.92
N GLN A 123 20.10 -22.02 2.24
CA GLN A 123 19.22 -21.34 3.18
C GLN A 123 19.41 -19.83 3.19
N LEU A 124 20.66 -19.35 3.10
CA LEU A 124 20.99 -17.94 3.01
C LEU A 124 20.31 -17.27 1.80
N VAL A 125 20.31 -17.92 0.63
CA VAL A 125 19.65 -17.40 -0.58
C VAL A 125 18.13 -17.35 -0.40
N PHE A 126 17.52 -18.41 0.14
CA PHE A 126 16.08 -18.43 0.42
C PHE A 126 15.67 -17.40 1.47
N ASP A 127 16.44 -17.23 2.53
CA ASP A 127 16.21 -16.25 3.57
C ASP A 127 16.36 -14.82 3.04
N ALA A 128 17.36 -14.55 2.19
CA ALA A 128 17.50 -13.27 1.54
C ALA A 128 16.35 -13.00 0.56
N PHE A 129 15.88 -14.03 -0.15
CA PHE A 129 14.72 -13.93 -1.05
C PHE A 129 13.46 -13.59 -0.26
N ASP A 130 13.21 -14.28 0.86
CA ASP A 130 12.12 -13.96 1.78
C ASP A 130 12.23 -12.53 2.33
N LEU A 131 13.41 -12.05 2.73
CA LEU A 131 13.57 -10.65 3.16
C LEU A 131 13.34 -9.63 2.04
N THR A 132 13.59 -10.01 0.78
CA THR A 132 13.47 -9.13 -0.39
C THR A 132 12.01 -8.94 -0.80
N PHE A 133 11.23 -10.01 -0.79
CA PHE A 133 9.84 -10.00 -1.25
C PHE A 133 8.80 -10.06 -0.10
N GLY A 134 9.20 -10.57 1.06
CA GLY A 134 8.38 -10.66 2.27
C GLY A 134 8.33 -9.33 3.02
N LEU A 135 7.28 -8.55 2.74
CA LEU A 135 7.14 -7.22 3.33
C LEU A 135 6.85 -7.24 4.84
N ARG A 136 6.09 -8.22 5.35
CA ARG A 136 5.78 -8.31 6.79
C ARG A 136 6.93 -8.90 7.62
N GLY A 137 7.84 -9.64 6.99
CA GLY A 137 8.94 -10.35 7.65
C GLY A 137 8.45 -11.32 8.71
N ILE A 138 7.38 -12.09 8.44
CA ILE A 138 6.88 -13.11 9.35
C ILE A 138 7.97 -14.15 9.65
N GLY A 139 8.12 -14.53 10.93
CA GLY A 139 9.14 -15.48 11.35
C GLY A 139 10.55 -14.89 11.51
N TRP A 140 10.67 -13.56 11.52
CA TRP A 140 11.92 -12.86 11.80
C TRP A 140 11.88 -12.18 13.18
N ASN A 141 13.04 -11.98 13.80
CA ASN A 141 13.19 -11.35 15.11
C ASN A 141 12.51 -9.97 15.21
N PHE A 142 12.56 -9.16 14.15
CA PHE A 142 11.94 -7.84 14.13
C PHE A 142 10.40 -7.88 14.00
N SER A 143 9.80 -9.05 13.71
CA SER A 143 8.36 -9.25 13.64
C SER A 143 7.77 -9.93 14.88
N ALA A 144 8.57 -10.25 15.91
CA ALA A 144 8.13 -11.04 17.06
C ALA A 144 6.89 -10.47 17.78
N ASN A 145 6.76 -9.13 17.84
CA ASN A 145 5.62 -8.44 18.46
C ASN A 145 4.56 -7.97 17.45
N MET A 146 4.57 -8.51 16.23
CA MET A 146 3.55 -8.21 15.23
C MET A 146 2.23 -8.88 15.62
N LYS A 147 1.12 -8.14 15.59
CA LYS A 147 -0.20 -8.72 15.75
C LYS A 147 -0.60 -9.35 14.43
N VAL A 148 -0.73 -10.67 14.40
CA VAL A 148 -1.11 -11.41 13.20
C VAL A 148 -2.55 -11.88 13.37
N ALA A 149 -3.37 -11.62 12.36
CA ALA A 149 -4.76 -12.06 12.32
C ALA A 149 -4.84 -13.59 12.40
N ALA A 150 -5.90 -14.10 13.04
CA ALA A 150 -6.15 -15.54 13.06
C ALA A 150 -6.34 -16.08 11.64
N TYR A 151 -5.83 -17.29 11.39
CA TYR A 151 -6.02 -17.95 10.10
C TYR A 151 -7.49 -18.25 9.88
N THR A 152 -8.03 -17.77 8.76
CA THR A 152 -9.41 -18.04 8.33
C THR A 152 -9.48 -19.15 7.29
N ARG A 153 -8.34 -19.59 6.75
CA ARG A 153 -8.23 -20.59 5.68
C ARG A 153 -7.51 -21.84 6.20
N PRO A 154 -7.97 -23.04 5.81
CA PRO A 154 -7.26 -24.29 6.10
C PRO A 154 -5.87 -24.27 5.44
N LEU A 155 -4.83 -24.68 6.17
CA LEU A 155 -3.44 -24.63 5.70
C LEU A 155 -3.13 -25.75 4.69
N ASP A 156 -3.79 -26.89 4.84
CA ASP A 156 -3.71 -28.08 3.98
C ASP A 156 -4.48 -27.91 2.67
N ALA A 157 -5.57 -27.15 2.69
CA ALA A 157 -6.40 -26.86 1.52
C ALA A 157 -6.34 -25.37 1.10
N TYR A 158 -5.19 -24.71 1.22
CA TYR A 158 -5.07 -23.25 1.07
C TYR A 158 -5.43 -22.68 -0.32
N ILE A 159 -5.18 -23.43 -1.39
CA ILE A 159 -5.26 -22.92 -2.78
C ILE A 159 -6.69 -22.55 -3.17
N ILE A 160 -7.66 -23.47 -3.02
CA ILE A 160 -9.04 -23.26 -3.47
C ILE A 160 -9.73 -22.09 -2.72
N PRO A 161 -9.69 -22.01 -1.37
CA PRO A 161 -10.21 -20.87 -0.63
C PRO A 161 -9.56 -19.54 -1.02
N THR A 162 -8.25 -19.55 -1.32
CA THR A 162 -7.55 -18.34 -1.77
C THR A 162 -7.98 -17.92 -3.18
N LEU A 163 -8.18 -18.86 -4.11
CA LEU A 163 -8.75 -18.57 -5.44
C LEU A 163 -10.18 -18.03 -5.33
N ARG A 164 -11.01 -18.60 -4.45
CA ARG A 164 -12.37 -18.08 -4.18
C ARG A 164 -12.33 -16.66 -3.62
N SER A 165 -11.44 -16.40 -2.66
CA SER A 165 -11.20 -15.06 -2.11
C SER A 165 -10.78 -14.10 -3.21
N LEU A 166 -9.81 -14.46 -4.04
CA LEU A 166 -9.34 -13.64 -5.15
C LEU A 166 -10.48 -13.29 -6.11
N ALA A 167 -11.24 -14.30 -6.57
CA ALA A 167 -12.36 -14.10 -7.47
C ALA A 167 -13.42 -13.16 -6.85
N MET A 168 -13.79 -13.39 -5.59
CA MET A 168 -14.74 -12.54 -4.87
C MET A 168 -14.26 -11.09 -4.78
N HIS A 169 -13.02 -10.85 -4.34
CA HIS A 169 -12.50 -9.50 -4.19
C HIS A 169 -12.34 -8.79 -5.53
N VAL A 170 -11.93 -9.48 -6.60
CA VAL A 170 -11.89 -8.91 -7.96
C VAL A 170 -13.27 -8.45 -8.42
N VAL A 171 -14.30 -9.28 -8.24
CA VAL A 171 -15.67 -8.94 -8.61
C VAL A 171 -16.17 -7.75 -7.78
N VAL A 172 -16.08 -7.82 -6.46
CA VAL A 172 -16.54 -6.74 -5.57
C VAL A 172 -15.80 -5.43 -5.86
N PHE A 173 -14.48 -5.49 -6.02
CA PHE A 173 -13.68 -4.33 -6.40
C PHE A 173 -14.15 -3.73 -7.72
N ASP A 174 -14.39 -4.55 -8.76
CA ASP A 174 -14.86 -4.07 -10.05
C ASP A 174 -16.20 -3.33 -9.95
N PHE A 175 -17.16 -3.89 -9.21
CA PHE A 175 -18.47 -3.26 -8.99
C PHE A 175 -18.36 -1.94 -8.23
N LEU A 176 -17.61 -1.90 -7.13
CA LEU A 176 -17.40 -0.68 -6.35
C LEU A 176 -16.67 0.39 -7.16
N HIS A 177 -15.69 -0.03 -7.96
CA HIS A 177 -14.89 0.87 -8.78
C HIS A 177 -15.73 1.44 -9.93
N TYR A 178 -16.47 0.58 -10.64
CA TYR A 178 -17.39 1.03 -11.68
C TYR A 178 -18.47 1.96 -11.15
N PHE A 179 -19.02 1.67 -9.97
CA PHE A 179 -19.98 2.55 -9.31
C PHE A 179 -19.38 3.93 -9.02
N ALA A 180 -18.13 4.00 -8.52
CA ALA A 180 -17.43 5.28 -8.33
C ALA A 180 -17.28 6.06 -9.64
N GLN A 181 -16.95 5.37 -10.74
CA GLN A 181 -16.82 5.99 -12.07
C GLN A 181 -18.16 6.55 -12.57
N CYS A 182 -19.28 5.84 -12.31
CA CYS A 182 -20.62 6.30 -12.68
C CYS A 182 -21.11 7.51 -11.88
N ILE A 183 -20.63 7.73 -10.64
CA ILE A 183 -21.01 8.90 -9.82
C ILE A 183 -20.54 10.22 -10.44
N GLY A 184 -19.46 10.19 -11.22
CA GLY A 184 -18.94 11.35 -11.92
C GLY A 184 -18.15 10.93 -13.16
N PRO A 185 -18.80 10.61 -14.28
CA PRO A 185 -18.14 10.05 -15.47
C PRO A 185 -17.01 10.95 -16.00
N ASP A 186 -17.25 12.26 -16.04
CA ASP A 186 -16.29 13.24 -16.56
C ASP A 186 -15.23 13.68 -15.52
N THR A 187 -15.42 13.31 -14.26
CA THR A 187 -14.53 13.67 -13.14
C THR A 187 -13.87 12.44 -12.54
N LEU A 188 -14.55 11.73 -11.65
CA LEU A 188 -14.06 10.52 -10.99
C LEU A 188 -13.79 9.38 -11.97
N GLY A 189 -14.62 9.25 -13.02
CA GLY A 189 -14.50 8.24 -14.07
C GLY A 189 -13.45 8.57 -15.14
N SER A 190 -12.92 9.80 -15.13
CA SER A 190 -11.95 10.27 -16.10
C SER A 190 -10.52 10.12 -15.58
N THR A 191 -9.57 9.85 -16.47
CA THR A 191 -8.14 9.81 -16.14
C THR A 191 -7.56 11.18 -15.81
N ALA A 192 -8.27 12.27 -16.19
CA ALA A 192 -7.97 13.62 -15.75
C ALA A 192 -8.23 13.81 -14.24
N GLY A 193 -9.11 12.99 -13.67
CA GLY A 193 -9.50 13.05 -12.27
C GLY A 193 -10.42 14.22 -11.93
N GLY A 194 -10.83 14.25 -10.67
CA GLY A 194 -11.66 15.32 -10.14
C GLY A 194 -11.84 15.22 -8.63
N SER A 195 -12.25 16.33 -8.02
CA SER A 195 -12.49 16.38 -6.58
C SER A 195 -13.72 15.55 -6.19
N ILE A 196 -13.67 14.92 -5.01
CA ILE A 196 -14.85 14.27 -4.42
C ILE A 196 -15.90 15.30 -3.97
N TYR A 197 -15.52 16.57 -3.86
CA TYR A 197 -16.41 17.69 -3.55
C TYR A 197 -17.04 18.22 -4.83
N ASP A 198 -18.32 17.91 -5.05
CA ASP A 198 -19.07 18.45 -6.18
C ASP A 198 -19.58 19.86 -5.85
N MET A 199 -18.96 20.87 -6.48
CA MET A 199 -19.34 22.26 -6.26
C MET A 199 -20.65 22.65 -6.98
N SER A 200 -21.19 21.79 -7.84
CA SER A 200 -22.51 21.98 -8.45
C SER A 200 -23.65 21.74 -7.44
N ILE A 201 -23.39 20.93 -6.41
CA ILE A 201 -24.32 20.72 -5.29
C ILE A 201 -24.23 21.91 -4.34
N SER A 202 -25.25 22.78 -4.39
CA SER A 202 -25.34 23.99 -3.57
C SER A 202 -25.45 23.68 -2.08
N ASP A 203 -26.25 22.67 -1.71
CA ASP A 203 -26.44 22.23 -0.32
C ASP A 203 -25.13 21.65 0.27
N PRO A 204 -24.53 22.33 1.27
CA PRO A 204 -23.28 21.87 1.89
C PRO A 204 -23.41 20.52 2.59
N PHE A 205 -24.58 20.20 3.14
CA PHE A 205 -24.82 18.94 3.84
C PHE A 205 -24.83 17.77 2.86
N VAL A 206 -25.58 17.88 1.76
CA VAL A 206 -25.63 16.86 0.71
C VAL A 206 -24.25 16.66 0.08
N ARG A 207 -23.52 17.76 -0.16
CA ARG A 207 -22.14 17.70 -0.68
C ARG A 207 -21.20 16.95 0.27
N CYS A 208 -21.29 17.23 1.58
CA CYS A 208 -20.51 16.54 2.61
C CYS A 208 -20.87 15.05 2.72
N LEU A 209 -22.16 14.72 2.62
CA LEU A 209 -22.62 13.34 2.65
C LEU A 209 -22.09 12.56 1.44
N ARG A 210 -22.17 13.14 0.22
CA ARG A 210 -21.60 12.55 -0.99
C ARG A 210 -20.10 12.33 -0.87
N SER A 211 -19.33 13.32 -0.41
CA SER A 211 -17.88 13.18 -0.25
C SER A 211 -17.50 12.13 0.80
N THR A 212 -18.29 12.03 1.89
CA THR A 212 -18.07 11.01 2.93
C THR A 212 -18.38 9.61 2.41
N ALA A 213 -19.47 9.45 1.66
CA ALA A 213 -19.82 8.18 1.03
C ALA A 213 -18.78 7.73 0.00
N LEU A 214 -18.28 8.66 -0.83
CA LEU A 214 -17.16 8.40 -1.74
C LEU A 214 -15.88 8.03 -1.00
N THR A 215 -15.59 8.70 0.12
CA THR A 215 -14.42 8.37 0.95
C THR A 215 -14.50 6.94 1.50
N PHE A 216 -15.67 6.55 2.01
CA PHE A 216 -15.91 5.18 2.46
C PHE A 216 -15.75 4.16 1.33
N LEU A 217 -16.32 4.45 0.15
CA LEU A 217 -16.20 3.64 -1.06
C LEU A 217 -14.74 3.45 -1.48
N VAL A 218 -13.95 4.53 -1.52
CA VAL A 218 -12.51 4.48 -1.82
C VAL A 218 -11.76 3.65 -0.77
N GLY A 219 -12.13 3.76 0.51
CA GLY A 219 -11.59 2.89 1.57
C GLY A 219 -11.81 1.40 1.29
N LEU A 220 -12.99 1.01 0.82
CA LEU A 220 -13.28 -0.37 0.42
C LEU A 220 -12.47 -0.80 -0.81
N LEU A 221 -12.28 0.10 -1.77
CA LEU A 221 -11.43 -0.14 -2.95
C LEU A 221 -9.97 -0.39 -2.55
N ILE A 222 -9.43 0.42 -1.63
CA ILE A 222 -8.07 0.22 -1.09
C ILE A 222 -7.93 -1.16 -0.46
N TYR A 223 -8.88 -1.51 0.41
CA TYR A 223 -8.93 -2.82 1.04
C TYR A 223 -8.92 -3.94 -0.01
N GLY A 224 -9.81 -3.84 -1.01
CA GLY A 224 -9.92 -4.82 -2.10
C GLY A 224 -8.63 -4.96 -2.90
N ALA A 225 -8.01 -3.84 -3.31
CA ALA A 225 -6.77 -3.86 -4.08
C ALA A 225 -5.61 -4.52 -3.32
N ILE A 226 -5.46 -4.21 -2.03
CA ILE A 226 -4.41 -4.82 -1.18
C ILE A 226 -4.68 -6.32 -1.00
N GLN A 227 -5.94 -6.71 -0.78
CA GLN A 227 -6.33 -8.11 -0.61
C GLN A 227 -6.16 -8.94 -1.89
N ILE A 228 -6.50 -8.38 -3.05
CA ILE A 228 -6.25 -8.98 -4.38
C ILE A 228 -4.75 -9.22 -4.55
N GLY A 229 -3.92 -8.19 -4.30
CA GLY A 229 -2.46 -8.31 -4.38
C GLY A 229 -1.92 -9.42 -3.47
N HIS A 230 -2.38 -9.48 -2.22
CA HIS A 230 -2.00 -10.53 -1.29
C HIS A 230 -2.39 -11.93 -1.76
N ASP A 231 -3.61 -12.13 -2.24
CA ASP A 231 -4.07 -13.43 -2.73
C ASP A 231 -3.28 -13.87 -3.97
N VAL A 232 -2.95 -12.95 -4.89
CA VAL A 232 -2.09 -13.23 -6.04
C VAL A 232 -0.68 -13.64 -5.61
N PHE A 233 -0.03 -12.84 -4.75
CA PHE A 233 1.33 -13.14 -4.32
C PHE A 233 1.43 -14.42 -3.48
N SER A 234 0.46 -14.67 -2.59
CA SER A 234 0.41 -15.90 -1.81
C SER A 234 0.20 -17.15 -2.67
N LEU A 235 -0.66 -17.08 -3.70
CA LEU A 235 -0.84 -18.17 -4.66
C LEU A 235 0.45 -18.45 -5.41
N ILE A 236 1.13 -17.43 -5.94
CA ILE A 236 2.43 -17.57 -6.60
C ILE A 236 3.46 -18.21 -5.65
N ALA A 237 3.56 -17.72 -4.43
CA ALA A 237 4.51 -18.20 -3.43
C ALA A 237 4.27 -19.67 -3.03
N VAL A 238 3.02 -20.05 -2.78
CA VAL A 238 2.65 -21.41 -2.37
C VAL A 238 2.75 -22.39 -3.55
N THR A 239 2.33 -21.99 -4.75
CA THR A 239 2.28 -22.92 -5.90
C THR A 239 3.61 -23.04 -6.64
N LEU A 240 4.28 -21.92 -6.95
CA LEU A 240 5.51 -21.92 -7.75
C LEU A 240 6.76 -22.06 -6.87
N PHE A 241 6.76 -21.38 -5.72
CA PHE A 241 7.93 -21.36 -4.82
C PHE A 241 7.83 -22.33 -3.64
N ARG A 242 6.70 -23.06 -3.53
CA ARG A 242 6.44 -24.06 -2.48
C ARG A 242 6.63 -23.53 -1.05
N GLN A 243 6.35 -22.25 -0.83
CA GLN A 243 6.31 -21.69 0.52
C GLN A 243 5.17 -22.29 1.33
N SER A 244 5.31 -22.28 2.66
CA SER A 244 4.25 -22.78 3.53
C SER A 244 3.09 -21.76 3.56
N PRO A 245 1.83 -22.20 3.45
CA PRO A 245 0.67 -21.33 3.67
C PRO A 245 0.68 -20.59 5.02
N ALA A 246 1.35 -21.14 6.03
CA ALA A 246 1.54 -20.49 7.34
C ALA A 246 2.52 -19.29 7.31
N GLU A 247 3.17 -19.01 6.18
CA GLU A 247 3.99 -17.82 5.98
C GLU A 247 3.16 -16.65 5.40
N TRP A 248 1.91 -16.93 5.01
CA TRP A 248 0.96 -15.98 4.40
C TRP A 248 -0.30 -15.79 5.25
N PRO A 249 -0.16 -15.35 6.52
CA PRO A 249 -1.32 -15.06 7.36
C PRO A 249 -2.15 -13.91 6.78
N PRO A 250 -3.45 -13.82 7.10
CA PRO A 250 -4.30 -12.75 6.61
C PRO A 250 -3.71 -11.37 6.90
N LEU A 251 -3.88 -10.44 5.94
CA LEU A 251 -3.43 -9.06 6.10
C LEU A 251 -4.30 -8.30 7.10
N PHE A 252 -5.61 -8.49 7.02
CA PHE A 252 -6.59 -7.73 7.77
C PHE A 252 -7.24 -8.59 8.85
N ASP A 253 -7.61 -7.93 9.95
CA ASP A 253 -8.41 -8.51 11.03
C ASP A 253 -9.67 -7.66 11.24
N GLY A 254 -10.63 -7.75 10.31
CA GLY A 254 -11.91 -7.04 10.38
C GLY A 254 -11.78 -5.55 10.75
N PRO A 255 -11.14 -4.69 9.94
CA PRO A 255 -10.82 -3.30 10.28
C PRO A 255 -12.05 -2.44 10.64
N TRP A 256 -13.21 -2.78 10.11
CA TRP A 256 -14.50 -2.17 10.42
C TRP A 256 -15.01 -2.40 11.85
N PHE A 257 -14.43 -3.37 12.57
CA PHE A 257 -14.74 -3.63 13.98
C PHE A 257 -13.76 -2.96 14.95
N ALA A 258 -12.85 -2.11 14.45
CA ALA A 258 -11.92 -1.39 15.30
C ALA A 258 -12.66 -0.47 16.28
N THR A 259 -12.34 -0.60 17.57
CA THR A 259 -12.90 0.27 18.62
C THR A 259 -11.94 1.37 19.08
N SER A 260 -10.80 1.51 18.40
CA SER A 260 -9.85 2.61 18.55
C SER A 260 -8.99 2.72 17.29
N LEU A 261 -8.41 3.89 17.03
CA LEU A 261 -7.41 4.13 16.00
C LEU A 261 -6.16 3.28 16.24
N THR A 262 -5.77 3.11 17.50
CA THR A 262 -4.67 2.20 17.86
C THR A 262 -4.96 0.77 17.42
N ASP A 263 -6.18 0.27 17.65
CA ASP A 263 -6.61 -1.06 17.21
C ASP A 263 -6.67 -1.16 15.67
N PHE A 264 -7.25 -0.14 15.02
CA PHE A 264 -7.33 -0.07 13.56
C PHE A 264 -5.94 -0.16 12.90
N TRP A 265 -5.02 0.75 13.23
CA TRP A 265 -3.74 0.87 12.54
C TRP A 265 -2.68 -0.15 12.97
N ALA A 266 -2.67 -0.56 14.25
CA ALA A 266 -1.62 -1.42 14.78
C ALA A 266 -1.95 -2.91 14.76
N ALA A 267 -3.22 -3.28 14.55
CA ALA A 267 -3.67 -4.68 14.59
C ALA A 267 -4.46 -5.08 13.35
N ARG A 268 -5.50 -4.32 13.01
CA ARG A 268 -6.52 -4.74 12.05
C ARG A 268 -6.23 -4.38 10.60
N TRP A 269 -5.44 -3.32 10.38
CA TRP A 269 -4.97 -2.90 9.06
C TRP A 269 -3.66 -3.63 8.67
N HIS A 270 -3.39 -3.76 7.36
CA HIS A 270 -2.51 -4.76 6.74
C HIS A 270 -1.06 -4.93 7.27
N GLN A 271 -0.51 -4.00 8.04
CA GLN A 271 0.86 -4.04 8.62
C GLN A 271 2.04 -4.31 7.63
N VAL A 272 1.80 -4.35 6.32
CA VAL A 272 2.79 -4.60 5.24
C VAL A 272 4.08 -3.78 5.39
N PHE A 273 3.97 -2.48 5.68
CA PHE A 273 5.11 -1.56 5.79
C PHE A 273 5.53 -1.27 7.24
N ARG A 274 5.04 -2.07 8.21
CA ARG A 274 5.25 -1.81 9.64
C ARG A 274 6.73 -1.70 10.01
N GLN A 275 7.59 -2.57 9.46
CA GLN A 275 9.03 -2.52 9.74
C GLN A 275 9.62 -1.18 9.30
N ASP A 276 9.27 -0.73 8.11
CA ASP A 276 9.79 0.49 7.50
C ASP A 276 9.37 1.72 8.32
N PHE A 277 8.09 1.79 8.69
CA PHE A 277 7.56 2.89 9.52
C PHE A 277 8.18 2.93 10.92
N ILE A 278 8.43 1.77 11.54
CA ILE A 278 9.06 1.71 12.86
C ILE A 278 10.53 2.08 12.78
N ALA A 279 11.26 1.51 11.82
CA ALA A 279 12.71 1.63 11.78
C ALA A 279 13.16 3.01 11.27
N ILE A 280 12.48 3.58 10.27
CA ILE A 280 12.82 4.89 9.69
C ILE A 280 12.11 6.03 10.44
N GLY A 281 10.88 5.82 10.87
CA GLY A 281 10.07 6.88 11.50
C GLY A 281 10.07 6.80 13.02
N ALA A 282 9.51 5.72 13.56
CA ALA A 282 9.20 5.64 14.99
C ALA A 282 10.46 5.65 15.88
N ARG A 283 11.48 4.87 15.54
CA ARG A 283 12.69 4.74 16.35
C ARG A 283 13.48 6.05 16.44
N PRO A 284 13.81 6.74 15.33
CA PRO A 284 14.50 8.02 15.43
C PRO A 284 13.67 9.07 16.18
N MET A 285 12.37 9.16 15.89
CA MET A 285 11.51 10.16 16.53
C MET A 285 11.21 9.85 18.00
N TYR A 286 11.34 8.59 18.43
CA TYR A 286 11.30 8.24 19.84
C TYR A 286 12.43 8.91 20.63
N LEU A 287 13.62 9.02 20.04
CA LEU A 287 14.77 9.67 20.68
C LEU A 287 14.55 11.18 20.85
N VAL A 288 13.70 11.79 20.01
CA VAL A 288 13.42 13.22 20.04
C VAL A 288 12.29 13.56 21.02
N ALA A 289 11.17 12.82 20.97
CA ALA A 289 9.95 13.17 21.71
C ALA A 289 9.24 11.96 22.35
N GLY A 290 9.99 10.92 22.69
CA GLY A 290 9.49 9.73 23.36
C GLY A 290 8.36 9.02 22.59
N ARG A 291 7.36 8.51 23.33
CA ARG A 291 6.26 7.74 22.73
C ARG A 291 5.47 8.52 21.67
N SER A 292 5.15 9.79 21.94
CA SER A 292 4.42 10.64 21.00
C SER A 292 5.24 10.88 19.72
N GLY A 293 6.55 11.14 19.87
CA GLY A 293 7.47 11.22 18.75
C GLY A 293 7.47 9.96 17.90
N ALA A 294 7.51 8.78 18.53
CA ALA A 294 7.47 7.50 17.81
C ALA A 294 6.20 7.31 16.96
N VAL A 295 5.04 7.68 17.50
CA VAL A 295 3.76 7.61 16.77
C VAL A 295 3.78 8.57 15.58
N ILE A 296 4.14 9.84 15.81
CA ILE A 296 4.24 10.86 14.75
C ILE A 296 5.22 10.41 13.65
N GLY A 297 6.40 9.91 14.03
CA GLY A 297 7.41 9.45 13.09
C GLY A 297 6.93 8.29 12.21
N ALA A 298 6.25 7.30 12.79
CA ALA A 298 5.69 6.18 12.03
C ALA A 298 4.68 6.65 10.97
N PHE A 299 3.75 7.51 11.38
CA PHE A 299 2.72 8.05 10.49
C PHE A 299 3.29 9.04 9.46
N LEU A 300 4.34 9.79 9.79
CA LEU A 300 5.03 10.66 8.84
C LEU A 300 5.63 9.86 7.68
N VAL A 301 6.36 8.78 7.97
CA VAL A 301 6.93 7.90 6.93
C VAL A 301 5.83 7.23 6.12
N SER A 302 4.71 6.84 6.76
CA SER A 302 3.53 6.36 6.04
C SER A 302 2.96 7.40 5.08
N GLY A 303 2.85 8.66 5.52
CA GLY A 303 2.41 9.77 4.67
C GLY A 303 3.35 10.04 3.51
N MET A 304 4.67 10.02 3.74
CA MET A 304 5.68 10.18 2.69
C MET A 304 5.59 9.09 1.63
N LEU A 305 5.35 7.84 2.04
CA LEU A 305 5.13 6.72 1.12
C LEU A 305 3.96 7.02 0.16
N HIS A 306 2.85 7.54 0.68
CA HIS A 306 1.67 7.86 -0.13
C HIS A 306 1.87 9.11 -0.99
N TYR A 307 2.57 10.12 -0.46
CA TYR A 307 2.92 11.33 -1.20
C TYR A 307 3.81 11.02 -2.41
N VAL A 308 4.86 10.24 -2.19
CA VAL A 308 5.79 9.82 -3.24
C VAL A 308 5.11 8.88 -4.23
N GLY A 309 4.17 8.04 -3.77
CA GLY A 309 3.31 7.25 -4.65
C GLY A 309 2.46 8.10 -5.59
N LEU A 310 1.78 9.14 -5.07
CA LEU A 310 1.02 10.09 -5.89
C LEU A 310 1.90 10.82 -6.90
N TRP A 311 3.02 11.37 -6.42
CA TRP A 311 4.03 11.99 -7.27
C TRP A 311 4.44 11.06 -8.42
N GLY A 312 4.60 9.77 -8.12
CA GLY A 312 4.93 8.73 -9.08
C GLY A 312 3.97 8.62 -10.27
N MET A 313 2.72 9.05 -10.17
CA MET A 313 1.75 9.04 -11.27
C MET A 313 1.99 10.16 -12.31
N ALA A 314 2.94 11.07 -12.08
CA ALA A 314 3.21 12.23 -12.94
C ALA A 314 1.99 13.17 -13.12
N LYS A 315 1.05 13.14 -12.18
CA LYS A 315 -0.15 14.00 -12.11
C LYS A 315 -0.12 14.97 -10.93
N GLY A 316 1.09 15.23 -10.42
CA GLY A 316 1.32 16.04 -9.23
C GLY A 316 1.45 15.20 -7.96
N ALA A 317 1.77 15.89 -6.86
CA ALA A 317 1.87 15.33 -5.53
C ALA A 317 1.10 16.23 -4.58
N ASP A 318 0.48 15.66 -3.55
CA ASP A 318 -0.39 16.43 -2.67
C ASP A 318 -0.06 16.19 -1.20
N VAL A 319 0.38 17.24 -0.51
CA VAL A 319 0.78 17.17 0.91
C VAL A 319 -0.37 16.80 1.83
N ARG A 320 -1.64 16.96 1.41
CA ARG A 320 -2.82 16.57 2.19
C ARG A 320 -2.79 15.09 2.58
N VAL A 321 -2.20 14.22 1.76
CA VAL A 321 -2.03 12.80 2.13
C VAL A 321 -1.09 12.62 3.34
N ILE A 322 -0.07 13.48 3.49
CA ILE A 322 0.79 13.46 4.68
C ILE A 322 -0.02 13.92 5.89
N TYR A 323 -0.81 14.99 5.75
CA TYR A 323 -1.67 15.48 6.83
C TYR A 323 -2.69 14.45 7.29
N PHE A 324 -3.27 13.66 6.38
CA PHE A 324 -4.15 12.54 6.75
C PHE A 324 -3.48 11.62 7.78
N PHE A 325 -2.28 11.12 7.49
CA PHE A 325 -1.58 10.22 8.40
C PHE A 325 -1.13 10.91 9.69
N LEU A 326 -0.70 12.18 9.63
CA LEU A 326 -0.34 12.93 10.84
C LEU A 326 -1.57 13.14 11.75
N VAL A 327 -2.75 13.38 11.20
CA VAL A 327 -3.98 13.47 11.99
C VAL A 327 -4.36 12.12 12.60
N MET A 328 -4.08 11.00 11.93
CA MET A 328 -4.21 9.66 12.56
C MET A 328 -3.26 9.51 13.76
N ALA A 329 -2.02 10.00 13.64
CA ALA A 329 -1.07 10.02 14.75
C ALA A 329 -1.59 10.83 15.95
N VAL A 330 -2.16 12.01 15.69
CA VAL A 330 -2.80 12.85 16.72
C VAL A 330 -3.92 12.08 17.40
N GLY A 331 -4.81 11.42 16.63
CA GLY A 331 -5.88 10.62 17.19
C GLY A 331 -5.39 9.49 18.11
N VAL A 332 -4.33 8.77 17.72
CA VAL A 332 -3.70 7.74 18.57
C VAL A 332 -3.09 8.34 19.85
N ILE A 333 -2.49 9.53 19.77
CA ILE A 333 -1.97 10.23 20.95
C ILE A 333 -3.11 10.67 21.87
N LEU A 334 -4.22 11.17 21.31
CA LEU A 334 -5.42 11.52 22.07
C LEU A 334 -6.02 10.32 22.79
N GLU A 335 -6.00 9.12 22.19
CA GLU A 335 -6.40 7.89 22.87
C GLU A 335 -5.50 7.55 24.06
N ALA A 336 -4.19 7.81 23.94
CA ALA A 336 -3.25 7.63 25.04
C ALA A 336 -3.47 8.66 26.16
N VAL A 337 -3.76 9.91 25.81
CA VAL A 337 -4.11 10.98 26.76
C VAL A 337 -5.43 10.66 27.46
N TRP A 338 -6.45 10.21 26.71
CA TRP A 338 -7.72 9.73 27.28
C TRP A 338 -7.48 8.63 28.30
N ARG A 339 -6.62 7.65 27.99
CA ARG A 339 -6.27 6.59 28.93
C ARG A 339 -5.57 7.10 30.17
N HIS A 340 -4.72 8.12 30.04
CA HIS A 340 -4.02 8.72 31.17
C HIS A 340 -5.00 9.40 32.15
N PHE A 341 -5.97 10.15 31.64
CA PHE A 341 -6.92 10.90 32.48
C PHE A 341 -8.12 10.08 32.96
N SER A 342 -8.70 9.23 32.11
CA SER A 342 -9.89 8.43 32.46
C SER A 342 -9.57 7.10 33.13
N GLY A 343 -8.30 6.67 33.11
CA GLY A 343 -7.87 5.33 33.52
C GLY A 343 -8.31 4.19 32.57
N SER A 344 -9.14 4.49 31.57
CA SER A 344 -9.75 3.50 30.67
C SER A 344 -9.28 3.67 29.23
N ARG A 345 -9.18 2.57 28.47
CA ARG A 345 -8.86 2.64 27.03
C ARG A 345 -10.09 3.08 26.24
N VAL A 346 -9.87 3.75 25.11
CA VAL A 346 -10.93 3.93 24.09
C VAL A 346 -11.28 2.55 23.52
N GLN A 347 -12.52 2.11 23.75
CA GLN A 347 -13.00 0.78 23.38
C GLN A 347 -14.53 0.72 23.34
N GLY A 348 -15.07 -0.44 22.96
CA GLY A 348 -16.52 -0.68 22.89
C GLY A 348 -17.20 0.12 21.79
N TRP A 349 -18.52 0.25 21.87
CA TRP A 349 -19.33 0.91 20.85
C TRP A 349 -19.01 2.41 20.70
N MET A 350 -18.72 3.11 21.81
CA MET A 350 -18.27 4.51 21.76
C MET A 350 -16.91 4.66 21.10
N GLY A 351 -15.96 3.78 21.41
CA GLY A 351 -14.66 3.75 20.74
C GLY A 351 -14.77 3.42 19.26
N TRP A 352 -15.74 2.57 18.88
CA TRP A 352 -16.07 2.30 17.48
C TRP A 352 -16.58 3.56 16.78
N ILE A 353 -17.56 4.29 17.36
CA ILE A 353 -18.03 5.57 16.82
C ILE A 353 -16.88 6.56 16.66
N TRP A 354 -16.05 6.71 17.71
CA TRP A 354 -14.85 7.55 17.67
C TRP A 354 -13.94 7.21 16.48
N THR A 355 -13.66 5.91 16.28
CA THR A 355 -12.80 5.43 15.20
C THR A 355 -13.42 5.72 13.83
N CYS A 356 -14.71 5.42 13.65
CA CYS A 356 -15.44 5.67 12.40
C CYS A 356 -15.49 7.16 12.07
N VAL A 357 -15.86 8.01 13.03
CA VAL A 357 -15.91 9.46 12.86
C VAL A 357 -14.54 10.00 12.49
N TRP A 358 -13.48 9.58 13.19
CA TRP A 358 -12.12 10.06 12.91
C TRP A 358 -11.64 9.67 11.51
N ILE A 359 -11.80 8.39 11.13
CA ILE A 359 -11.39 7.90 9.80
C ILE A 359 -12.19 8.58 8.69
N LEU A 360 -13.52 8.68 8.81
CA LEU A 360 -14.36 9.24 7.76
C LEU A 360 -14.29 10.76 7.67
N ARG A 361 -14.13 11.46 8.80
CA ARG A 361 -13.98 12.93 8.80
C ARG A 361 -12.69 13.38 8.12
N PHE A 362 -11.59 12.68 8.37
CA PHE A 362 -10.28 13.04 7.85
C PHE A 362 -9.89 12.29 6.59
N GLY A 363 -10.57 11.19 6.25
CA GLY A 363 -10.38 10.42 5.01
C GLY A 363 -10.31 11.24 3.72
N PRO A 364 -11.13 12.31 3.53
CA PRO A 364 -11.02 13.21 2.39
C PRO A 364 -9.63 13.80 2.15
N LEU A 365 -8.82 13.99 3.20
CA LEU A 365 -7.44 14.48 3.06
C LEU A 365 -6.55 13.52 2.25
N MET A 366 -6.92 12.24 2.15
CA MET A 366 -6.23 11.24 1.33
C MET A 366 -7.01 10.92 0.06
N THR A 367 -8.33 10.73 0.15
CA THR A 367 -9.14 10.26 -0.98
C THR A 367 -9.34 11.34 -2.04
N ASP A 368 -9.48 12.62 -1.66
CA ASP A 368 -9.66 13.70 -2.63
C ASP A 368 -8.43 13.90 -3.54
N PRO A 369 -7.18 13.99 -3.01
CA PRO A 369 -5.99 14.01 -3.85
C PRO A 369 -5.87 12.83 -4.82
N TRP A 370 -6.25 11.64 -4.36
CA TRP A 370 -6.24 10.43 -5.18
C TRP A 370 -7.22 10.51 -6.34
N CYS A 371 -8.45 10.94 -6.07
CA CYS A 371 -9.47 11.16 -7.10
C CYS A 371 -9.05 12.28 -8.08
N ILE A 372 -8.47 13.38 -7.58
CA ILE A 372 -7.93 14.48 -8.42
C ILE A 372 -6.79 13.97 -9.30
N SER A 373 -5.97 13.05 -8.81
CA SER A 373 -4.88 12.44 -9.61
C SER A 373 -5.38 11.42 -10.63
N GLY A 374 -6.70 11.23 -10.77
CA GLY A 374 -7.29 10.36 -11.79
C GLY A 374 -7.21 8.86 -11.50
N ILE A 375 -6.89 8.45 -10.26
CA ILE A 375 -6.75 7.04 -9.93
C ILE A 375 -8.08 6.27 -10.05
N MET A 376 -9.20 6.94 -9.82
CA MET A 376 -10.55 6.36 -10.00
C MET A 376 -10.95 6.20 -11.47
N GLY A 377 -10.35 6.97 -12.38
CA GLY A 377 -10.53 6.82 -13.82
C GLY A 377 -9.61 5.77 -14.45
N SER A 378 -8.73 5.16 -13.65
CA SER A 378 -7.78 4.16 -14.13
C SER A 378 -8.46 2.84 -14.53
N VAL A 379 -7.77 2.02 -15.31
CA VAL A 379 -8.27 0.72 -15.77
C VAL A 379 -7.51 -0.41 -15.07
N PHE A 380 -8.04 -0.86 -13.93
CA PHE A 380 -7.48 -2.00 -13.19
C PHE A 380 -7.81 -3.37 -13.79
N LEU A 381 -8.91 -3.45 -14.54
CA LEU A 381 -9.37 -4.64 -15.25
C LEU A 381 -9.70 -4.26 -16.70
N PRO A 382 -9.22 -5.02 -17.70
CA PRO A 382 -9.54 -4.77 -19.10
C PRO A 382 -11.06 -4.69 -19.32
N GLN A 383 -11.51 -3.62 -20.00
CA GLN A 383 -12.94 -3.33 -20.21
C GLN A 383 -13.77 -4.54 -20.69
N PRO A 384 -13.29 -5.38 -21.64
CA PRO A 384 -14.08 -6.50 -22.13
C PRO A 384 -14.40 -7.56 -21.07
N ILE A 385 -13.61 -7.66 -20.00
CA ILE A 385 -13.76 -8.72 -18.97
C ILE A 385 -14.37 -8.22 -17.66
N ARG A 386 -14.68 -6.92 -17.54
CA ARG A 386 -15.27 -6.32 -16.33
C ARG A 386 -16.70 -6.84 -16.10
N PRO A 387 -16.98 -7.58 -15.02
CA PRO A 387 -18.31 -8.09 -14.73
C PRO A 387 -19.37 -6.98 -14.58
N SER A 388 -19.01 -5.86 -13.95
CA SER A 388 -19.90 -4.70 -13.73
C SER A 388 -20.37 -4.07 -15.04
N VAL A 389 -19.45 -3.82 -15.97
CA VAL A 389 -19.75 -3.23 -17.29
C VAL A 389 -20.62 -4.16 -18.12
N ARG A 390 -20.34 -5.47 -18.11
CA ARG A 390 -21.15 -6.47 -18.81
C ARG A 390 -22.58 -6.52 -18.28
N LEU A 391 -22.74 -6.53 -16.95
CA LEU A 391 -24.05 -6.52 -16.32
C LEU A 391 -24.81 -5.24 -16.65
N HIS A 392 -24.15 -4.08 -16.56
CA HIS A 392 -24.78 -2.80 -16.88
C HIS A 392 -25.27 -2.74 -18.34
N ARG A 393 -24.44 -3.16 -19.31
CA ARG A 393 -24.84 -3.23 -20.73
C ARG A 393 -26.04 -4.16 -20.93
N PHE A 394 -26.00 -5.35 -20.34
CA PHE A 394 -27.11 -6.29 -20.42
C PHE A 394 -28.43 -5.72 -19.86
N LEU A 395 -28.37 -4.97 -18.76
CA LEU A 395 -29.54 -4.31 -18.18
C LEU A 395 -30.09 -3.18 -19.08
N ILE A 396 -29.19 -2.40 -19.70
CA ILE A 396 -29.56 -1.36 -20.67
C ILE A 396 -30.23 -1.99 -21.90
N ASP A 397 -29.68 -3.09 -22.43
CA ASP A 397 -30.23 -3.79 -23.59
C ASP A 397 -31.65 -4.31 -23.30
N ILE A 398 -31.89 -4.86 -22.11
CA ILE A 398 -33.24 -5.27 -21.68
C ILE A 398 -34.20 -4.08 -21.61
N TYR A 399 -33.75 -2.95 -21.06
CA TYR A 399 -34.57 -1.75 -20.92
C TYR A 399 -34.99 -1.19 -22.29
N HIS A 400 -34.04 -1.06 -23.22
CA HIS A 400 -34.34 -0.58 -24.57
C HIS A 400 -35.22 -1.55 -25.35
N ASN A 401 -34.94 -2.86 -25.29
CA ASN A 401 -35.76 -3.85 -25.98
C ASN A 401 -37.21 -3.87 -25.50
N ARG A 402 -37.47 -3.61 -24.21
CA ARG A 402 -38.84 -3.48 -23.70
C ARG A 402 -39.52 -2.22 -24.22
N ASN A 403 -38.82 -1.09 -24.24
CA ASN A 403 -39.37 0.21 -24.65
C ASN A 403 -39.51 0.38 -26.16
N SER A 404 -38.87 -0.47 -26.98
CA SER A 404 -39.08 -0.50 -28.44
C SER A 404 -40.29 -1.35 -28.87
N THR A 405 -40.91 -2.08 -27.94
CA THR A 405 -42.10 -2.92 -28.18
C THR A 405 -43.43 -2.28 -27.77
N TYR A 406 -43.37 -1.05 -27.22
CA TYR A 406 -44.52 -0.18 -26.96
C TYR A 406 -44.38 1.07 -27.81
#